data_AF-A0A3B3XL42-F1
#
_entry.id   AF-A0A3B3XL42-F1
#
_cell.length_a   1.000
_cell.length_b   1.000
_cell.length_c   1.000
_cell.angle_alpha   90.00
_cell.angle_beta   90.00
_cell.angle_gamma   90.00
#
_symmetry.space_group_name_H-M   'P 1'
#
loop_
_entity.id
_entity.type
_entity.pdbx_description
1 polymer ?
#
loop_
_entity_poly.entity_id
_entity_poly.type
_entity_poly.pdbx_seq_one_letter_code
_entity_poly.pdbx_strand_id
1 'polypeptide(L)'
;MPPKPKNMNNSTTMVVRSGPPPASPPRPAETESPRDPASGQPPSEDSSMTRNIYSPDFKAELLTALREEMAGIFKTQLETALTNNLIQIKSELHGVKTELSASITAIRSEVDALKVTVADMDGPLSSCTDDVVSLKSDLVRLLAQVLALDRKCEDLESRSRRNNIRIIGLPEERGPVSADTISTLLKDTFGLEKDPVVDRVHRSLQAKPKPGQRPRPIIARLHYYLDCADILRRARAQQRVKVGDSTVSIFPDFTPQTTKACAAFNDVRRQLREVPDIRFGLLHPAHLRITRGDVTREFTSLVEATAFLKTLQTK
;
A
#
# COMPACT_ATOMS: atom_id res chain seq x y z
N MET A 1 -15.14 14.45 8.34
CA MET A 1 -13.69 14.74 8.26
C MET A 1 -12.94 13.61 8.94
N PRO A 2 -12.17 12.79 8.21
CA PRO A 2 -11.30 11.78 8.82
C PRO A 2 -9.86 12.33 8.95
N PRO A 3 -9.08 11.83 9.92
CA PRO A 3 -7.73 12.35 10.17
C PRO A 3 -6.73 11.84 9.12
N LYS A 4 -5.78 12.70 8.77
CA LYS A 4 -4.73 12.43 7.78
C LYS A 4 -3.79 11.29 8.23
N PRO A 5 -3.37 10.40 7.32
CA PRO A 5 -2.39 9.36 7.63
C PRO A 5 -0.98 9.92 7.76
N LYS A 6 -0.27 9.47 8.80
CA LYS A 6 1.17 9.70 8.99
C LYS A 6 1.95 8.81 8.01
N ASN A 7 2.87 9.43 7.28
CA ASN A 7 3.77 8.78 6.34
C ASN A 7 4.86 8.07 7.14
N MET A 8 4.87 6.73 7.14
CA MET A 8 5.95 5.89 7.64
C MET A 8 6.41 5.02 6.49
N ASN A 9 7.61 5.31 5.99
CA ASN A 9 8.44 4.42 5.20
C ASN A 9 9.84 5.06 5.15
N ASN A 10 10.80 4.49 5.88
CA ASN A 10 11.95 3.83 5.26
C ASN A 10 12.99 3.42 6.31
N SER A 11 13.43 2.18 6.15
CA SER A 11 14.51 1.50 6.84
C SER A 11 15.83 2.28 6.72
N THR A 12 16.48 2.53 7.85
CA THR A 12 17.86 3.01 7.90
C THR A 12 18.74 1.89 8.43
N THR A 13 19.50 1.30 7.50
CA THR A 13 20.59 0.36 7.76
C THR A 13 21.74 1.09 8.47
N MET A 14 22.27 0.50 9.53
CA MET A 14 23.52 0.93 10.15
C MET A 14 24.70 0.69 9.20
N VAL A 15 25.50 1.72 8.93
CA VAL A 15 26.95 1.60 8.72
C VAL A 15 27.63 2.83 9.32
N VAL A 16 28.21 2.66 10.50
CA VAL A 16 29.25 3.55 11.02
C VAL A 16 30.50 3.28 10.21
N ARG A 17 30.96 4.25 9.42
CA ARG A 17 32.27 4.21 8.76
C ARG A 17 33.11 5.39 9.22
N SER A 18 34.32 5.04 9.61
CA SER A 18 35.42 5.82 10.14
C SER A 18 35.73 7.11 9.36
N GLY A 19 36.08 8.17 10.11
CA GLY A 19 36.63 9.41 9.57
C GLY A 19 37.98 9.20 8.87
N PRO A 20 38.46 10.22 8.14
CA PRO A 20 39.66 10.12 7.33
C PRO A 20 40.91 10.20 8.21
N PRO A 21 41.89 9.29 8.08
CA PRO A 21 43.24 9.56 8.54
C PRO A 21 44.02 10.34 7.47
N PRO A 22 45.10 11.03 7.87
CA PRO A 22 45.70 12.13 7.13
C PRO A 22 46.68 11.69 6.04
N ALA A 23 47.13 12.71 5.30
CA ALA A 23 48.01 12.72 4.14
C ALA A 23 49.16 11.68 4.12
N SER A 24 49.38 11.14 2.93
CA SER A 24 50.57 10.36 2.57
C SER A 24 51.86 11.17 2.72
N PRO A 25 52.99 10.53 3.06
CA PRO A 25 54.29 11.21 3.14
C PRO A 25 54.84 11.53 1.74
N PRO A 26 55.57 12.63 1.54
CA PRO A 26 56.24 12.89 0.28
C PRO A 26 57.45 11.97 0.09
N ARG A 27 57.70 11.64 -1.18
CA ARG A 27 58.91 11.00 -1.72
C ARG A 27 60.13 11.95 -1.65
N PRO A 28 61.36 11.43 -1.86
CA PRO A 28 62.63 12.11 -1.62
C PRO A 28 63.16 12.86 -2.84
N ALA A 29 63.82 13.99 -2.59
CA ALA A 29 64.88 14.71 -3.34
C ALA A 29 64.99 16.07 -2.60
N GLU A 30 66.13 16.69 -2.34
CA GLU A 30 67.30 17.02 -3.17
C GLU A 30 68.49 17.14 -2.19
N THR A 31 69.66 16.55 -2.45
CA THR A 31 70.73 17.11 -3.30
C THR A 31 71.10 18.55 -2.93
N GLU A 32 71.99 18.71 -1.94
CA GLU A 32 72.96 19.79 -1.99
C GLU A 32 74.37 19.20 -1.99
N SER A 33 75.01 19.42 -3.13
CA SER A 33 76.42 19.16 -3.44
C SER A 33 77.31 20.30 -2.90
N PRO A 34 78.64 20.10 -2.91
CA PRO A 34 79.59 20.75 -2.03
C PRO A 34 80.00 22.15 -2.50
N ARG A 35 80.44 23.00 -1.57
CA ARG A 35 81.24 24.18 -1.89
C ARG A 35 82.72 23.86 -1.68
N ASP A 36 83.46 23.91 -2.77
CA ASP A 36 84.91 24.09 -2.82
C ASP A 36 85.36 25.29 -1.96
N PRO A 37 86.65 25.33 -1.58
CA PRO A 37 87.49 26.25 -2.33
C PRO A 37 88.80 25.63 -2.82
N ALA A 38 89.16 26.10 -4.01
CA ALA A 38 90.35 25.81 -4.75
C ALA A 38 91.63 26.39 -4.11
N SER A 39 92.70 25.60 -4.22
CA SER A 39 94.10 25.92 -4.51
C SER A 39 94.63 27.33 -4.24
N GLY A 40 95.69 27.38 -3.43
CA GLY A 40 96.73 28.42 -3.46
C GLY A 40 98.00 27.92 -2.74
N GLN A 41 99.06 27.68 -3.50
CA GLN A 41 100.42 27.39 -3.03
C GLN A 41 101.15 28.67 -2.52
N PRO A 42 102.33 28.56 -1.86
CA PRO A 42 102.77 29.42 -0.74
C PRO A 42 103.68 30.60 -1.19
N PRO A 43 104.21 31.45 -0.27
CA PRO A 43 105.49 31.11 0.38
C PRO A 43 105.75 31.66 1.81
N SER A 44 106.77 31.04 2.43
CA SER A 44 107.80 31.56 3.37
C SER A 44 107.45 32.04 4.80
N GLU A 45 107.89 31.20 5.76
CA GLU A 45 108.67 31.45 6.98
C GLU A 45 108.54 32.81 7.70
N ASP A 46 108.21 32.78 9.00
CA ASP A 46 109.21 33.11 10.03
C ASP A 46 108.85 32.51 11.40
N SER A 47 109.92 32.26 12.16
CA SER A 47 110.01 31.63 13.46
C SER A 47 109.27 32.36 14.58
N SER A 48 108.64 31.62 15.49
CA SER A 48 108.93 31.76 16.93
C SER A 48 108.28 30.66 17.76
N MET A 49 109.15 29.77 18.27
CA MET A 49 109.13 29.20 19.62
C MET A 49 107.82 29.32 20.41
N THR A 50 107.02 28.25 20.43
CA THR A 50 106.38 27.80 21.67
C THR A 50 106.74 26.33 21.88
N ARG A 51 107.42 26.08 23.00
CA ARG A 51 107.96 24.78 23.40
C ARG A 51 106.85 23.72 23.41
N ASN A 52 106.98 22.75 22.51
CA ASN A 52 106.22 21.51 22.55
C ASN A 52 106.80 20.62 23.66
N ILE A 53 106.20 20.67 24.86
CA ILE A 53 106.66 19.95 26.07
C ILE A 53 106.08 18.52 26.15
N TYR A 54 105.54 17.96 25.07
CA TYR A 54 105.03 16.58 25.11
C TYR A 54 105.63 15.73 23.99
N SER A 55 106.13 14.56 24.38
CA SER A 55 106.64 13.52 23.48
C SER A 55 105.60 13.20 22.40
N PRO A 56 105.98 13.04 21.12
CA PRO A 56 105.06 12.67 20.04
C PRO A 56 104.30 11.36 20.33
N ASP A 57 104.88 10.46 21.13
CA ASP A 57 104.21 9.25 21.63
C ASP A 57 102.99 9.56 22.49
N PHE A 58 103.09 10.54 23.41
CA PHE A 58 102.02 10.84 24.37
C PHE A 58 100.76 11.39 23.70
N LYS A 59 100.92 12.22 22.65
CA LYS A 59 99.80 12.82 21.92
C LYS A 59 99.09 11.80 21.02
N ALA A 60 99.86 10.88 20.42
CA ALA A 60 99.30 9.75 19.68
C ALA A 60 98.55 8.82 20.62
N GLU A 61 99.17 8.42 21.74
CA GLU A 61 98.60 7.56 22.78
C GLU A 61 97.29 8.14 23.33
N LEU A 62 97.24 9.44 23.65
CA LEU A 62 96.04 10.14 24.10
C LEU A 62 94.90 10.14 23.05
N LEU A 63 95.22 10.33 21.77
CA LEU A 63 94.21 10.28 20.69
C LEU A 63 93.68 8.86 20.44
N THR A 64 94.53 7.84 20.62
CA THR A 64 94.11 6.43 20.59
C THR A 64 93.19 6.10 21.76
N ALA A 65 93.56 6.52 22.97
CA ALA A 65 92.73 6.34 24.16
C ALA A 65 91.37 7.05 24.04
N LEU A 66 91.35 8.28 23.53
CA LEU A 66 90.10 9.02 23.24
C LEU A 66 89.26 8.33 22.16
N ARG A 67 89.88 7.79 21.09
CA ARG A 67 89.16 7.04 20.05
C ARG A 67 88.58 5.75 20.58
N GLU A 68 89.31 5.00 21.40
CA GLU A 68 88.83 3.77 22.03
C GLU A 68 87.70 4.05 23.03
N GLU A 69 87.84 5.09 23.85
CA GLU A 69 86.81 5.48 24.81
C GLU A 69 85.54 5.97 24.09
N MET A 70 85.67 6.84 23.08
CA MET A 70 84.54 7.28 22.25
C MET A 70 83.87 6.10 21.54
N ALA A 71 84.64 5.19 20.93
CA ALA A 71 84.10 4.00 20.29
C ALA A 71 83.37 3.09 21.29
N GLY A 72 83.90 2.96 22.51
CA GLY A 72 83.27 2.25 23.63
C GLY A 72 81.94 2.90 24.05
N ILE A 73 81.91 4.22 24.21
CA ILE A 73 80.69 4.98 24.55
C ILE A 73 79.64 4.85 23.43
N PHE A 74 80.04 5.01 22.16
CA PHE A 74 79.11 4.86 21.04
C PHE A 74 78.56 3.45 20.93
N LYS A 75 79.41 2.43 21.07
CA LYS A 75 78.98 1.03 21.03
C LYS A 75 77.99 0.72 22.15
N THR A 76 78.32 1.11 23.39
CA THR A 76 77.45 0.88 24.55
C THR A 76 76.14 1.64 24.46
N GLN A 77 76.15 2.91 24.05
CA GLN A 77 74.92 3.67 23.82
C GLN A 77 74.07 3.07 22.70
N LEU A 78 74.68 2.65 21.58
CA LEU A 78 73.97 2.03 20.47
C LEU A 78 73.36 0.68 20.86
N GLU A 79 74.13 -0.19 21.54
CA GLU A 79 73.64 -1.47 22.06
C GLU A 79 72.49 -1.25 23.05
N THR A 80 72.61 -0.26 23.95
CA THR A 80 71.57 0.09 24.92
C THR A 80 70.31 0.62 24.22
N ALA A 81 70.45 1.51 23.24
CA ALA A 81 69.31 2.04 22.49
C ALA A 81 68.59 0.94 21.70
N LEU A 82 69.33 0.07 21.00
CA LEU A 82 68.76 -1.06 20.26
C LEU A 82 68.05 -2.07 21.16
N THR A 83 68.68 -2.45 22.28
CA THR A 83 68.05 -3.37 23.24
C THR A 83 66.79 -2.78 23.85
N ASN A 84 66.80 -1.50 24.24
CA ASN A 84 65.62 -0.82 24.76
C ASN A 84 64.48 -0.77 23.73
N ASN A 85 64.76 -0.39 22.48
CA ASN A 85 63.75 -0.37 21.41
C ASN A 85 63.21 -1.78 21.11
N LEU A 86 64.06 -2.81 21.06
CA LEU A 86 63.61 -4.19 20.84
C LEU A 86 62.74 -4.70 21.99
N ILE A 87 63.06 -4.35 23.23
CA ILE A 87 62.25 -4.69 24.40
C ILE A 87 60.89 -3.97 24.31
N GLN A 88 60.88 -2.69 23.96
CA GLN A 88 59.65 -1.91 23.80
C GLN A 88 58.77 -2.47 22.68
N ILE A 89 59.30 -2.69 21.48
CA ILE A 89 58.56 -3.27 20.34
C ILE A 89 58.01 -4.65 20.71
N LYS A 90 58.80 -5.48 21.39
CA LYS A 90 58.34 -6.80 21.85
C LYS A 90 57.19 -6.68 22.85
N SER A 91 57.25 -5.70 23.75
CA SER A 91 56.19 -5.42 24.72
C SER A 91 54.92 -4.93 24.03
N GLU A 92 55.01 -3.98 23.11
CA GLU A 92 53.89 -3.46 22.33
C GLU A 92 53.24 -4.55 21.47
N LEU A 93 54.05 -5.36 20.77
CA LEU A 93 53.58 -6.50 19.98
C LEU A 93 52.86 -7.54 20.86
N HIS A 94 53.36 -7.77 22.09
CA HIS A 94 52.69 -8.64 23.04
C HIS A 94 51.34 -8.04 23.49
N GLY A 95 51.29 -6.74 23.76
CA GLY A 95 50.06 -6.01 24.09
C GLY A 95 49.00 -6.10 22.99
N VAL A 96 49.39 -5.82 21.74
CA VAL A 96 48.51 -5.95 20.57
C VAL A 96 48.01 -7.38 20.40
N LYS A 97 48.89 -8.38 20.60
CA LYS A 97 48.50 -9.79 20.54
C LYS A 97 47.45 -10.14 21.60
N THR A 98 47.62 -9.64 22.83
CA THR A 98 46.66 -9.89 23.92
C THR A 98 45.32 -9.22 23.65
N GLU A 99 45.31 -7.97 23.17
CA GLU A 99 44.10 -7.23 22.85
C GLU A 99 43.34 -7.84 21.67
N LEU A 100 44.06 -8.26 20.62
CA LEU A 100 43.47 -8.96 19.50
C LEU A 100 42.86 -10.31 19.92
N SER A 101 43.54 -11.05 20.79
CA SER A 101 43.04 -12.32 21.31
C SER A 101 41.78 -12.13 22.16
N ALA A 102 41.74 -11.09 22.99
CA ALA A 102 40.56 -10.71 23.76
C ALA A 102 39.40 -10.32 22.83
N SER A 103 39.67 -9.48 21.82
CA SER A 103 38.67 -9.04 20.84
C SER A 103 38.08 -10.21 20.04
N ILE A 104 38.92 -11.15 19.59
CA ILE A 104 38.47 -12.37 18.90
C ILE A 104 37.55 -13.21 19.80
N THR A 105 37.88 -13.31 21.09
CA THR A 105 37.08 -14.07 22.05
C THR A 105 35.72 -13.39 22.29
N ALA A 106 35.70 -12.07 22.42
CA ALA A 106 34.48 -11.28 22.54
C ALA A 106 33.58 -11.46 21.29
N ILE A 107 34.14 -11.28 20.09
CA ILE A 107 33.39 -11.47 18.83
C ILE A 107 32.83 -12.88 18.72
N ARG A 108 33.59 -13.92 19.09
CA ARG A 108 33.08 -15.31 19.09
C ARG A 108 31.89 -15.47 20.02
N SER A 109 31.96 -14.89 21.23
CA SER A 109 30.84 -14.95 22.18
C SER A 109 29.59 -14.23 21.66
N GLU A 110 29.74 -13.08 21.02
CA GLU A 110 28.63 -12.35 20.41
C GLU A 110 28.02 -13.11 19.23
N VAL A 111 28.86 -13.72 18.38
CA VAL A 111 28.43 -14.55 17.26
C VAL A 111 27.66 -15.78 17.75
N ASP A 112 28.12 -16.44 18.81
CA ASP A 112 27.42 -17.59 19.36
C ASP A 112 26.09 -17.19 20.02
N ALA A 113 26.03 -16.05 20.70
CA ALA A 113 24.76 -15.49 21.18
C ALA A 113 23.80 -15.19 20.03
N LEU A 114 24.28 -14.62 18.93
CA LEU A 114 23.46 -14.30 17.75
C LEU A 114 22.94 -15.56 17.05
N LYS A 115 23.72 -16.65 17.01
CA LYS A 115 23.24 -17.93 16.46
C LYS A 115 22.07 -18.48 17.27
N VAL A 116 22.13 -18.39 18.60
CA VAL A 116 21.05 -18.84 19.47
C VAL A 116 19.79 -18.02 19.22
N THR A 117 19.89 -16.69 19.18
CA THR A 117 18.71 -15.86 18.93
C THR A 117 18.08 -16.09 17.55
N VAL A 118 18.89 -16.32 16.51
CA VAL A 118 18.39 -16.67 15.18
C VAL A 118 17.66 -18.02 15.20
N ALA A 119 18.26 -19.03 15.84
CA ALA A 119 17.62 -20.34 15.96
C ALA A 119 16.30 -20.28 16.75
N ASP A 120 16.24 -19.46 17.81
CA ASP A 120 15.02 -19.26 18.60
C ASP A 120 13.92 -18.54 17.81
N MET A 121 14.27 -17.73 16.81
CA MET A 121 13.31 -17.00 15.96
C MET A 121 12.75 -17.84 14.81
N ASP A 122 13.47 -18.84 14.32
CA ASP A 122 13.06 -19.66 13.17
C ASP A 122 11.74 -20.40 13.41
N GLY A 123 11.56 -21.00 14.59
CA GLY A 123 10.34 -21.73 14.96
C GLY A 123 9.09 -20.84 14.98
N PRO A 124 9.08 -19.74 15.77
CA PRO A 124 7.98 -18.78 15.78
C PRO A 124 7.68 -18.17 14.41
N LEU A 125 8.71 -17.91 13.59
CA LEU A 125 8.52 -17.36 12.24
C LEU A 125 7.86 -18.37 11.29
N SER A 126 8.24 -19.65 11.37
CA SER A 126 7.57 -20.73 10.64
C SER A 126 6.10 -20.83 11.06
N SER A 127 5.82 -20.88 12.36
CA SER A 127 4.45 -20.92 12.89
C SER A 127 3.62 -19.72 12.43
N CYS A 128 4.20 -18.52 12.49
CA CYS A 128 3.53 -17.31 12.01
C CYS A 128 3.22 -17.38 10.51
N THR A 129 4.12 -17.94 9.71
CA THR A 129 3.91 -18.14 8.28
C THR A 129 2.75 -19.10 8.02
N ASP A 130 2.70 -20.21 8.76
CA ASP A 130 1.61 -21.19 8.67
C ASP A 130 0.26 -20.59 9.09
N ASP A 131 0.24 -19.81 10.18
CA ASP A 131 -0.95 -19.08 10.64
C ASP A 131 -1.45 -18.08 9.59
N VAL A 132 -0.55 -17.35 8.93
CA VAL A 132 -0.90 -16.41 7.85
C VAL A 132 -1.50 -17.15 6.65
N VAL A 133 -0.97 -18.31 6.29
CA VAL A 133 -1.54 -19.14 5.21
C VAL A 133 -2.93 -19.65 5.58
N SER A 134 -3.10 -20.17 6.80
CA SER A 134 -4.38 -20.63 7.33
C SER A 134 -5.42 -19.50 7.33
N LEU A 135 -5.05 -18.32 7.85
CA LEU A 135 -5.93 -17.16 7.91
C LEU A 135 -6.35 -16.66 6.53
N LYS A 136 -5.44 -16.67 5.54
CA LYS A 136 -5.78 -16.32 4.15
C LYS A 136 -6.79 -17.30 3.57
N SER A 137 -6.62 -18.59 3.82
CA SER A 137 -7.56 -19.63 3.38
C SER A 137 -8.95 -19.41 3.98
N ASP A 138 -9.01 -19.16 5.29
CA ASP A 138 -10.25 -18.88 6.00
C ASP A 138 -10.94 -17.59 5.51
N LEU A 139 -10.17 -16.54 5.18
CA LEU A 139 -10.70 -15.32 4.59
C LEU A 139 -11.37 -15.60 3.24
N VAL A 140 -10.72 -16.35 2.36
CA VAL A 140 -11.29 -16.72 1.05
C VAL A 140 -12.58 -17.52 1.23
N ARG A 141 -12.58 -18.48 2.15
CA ARG A 141 -13.76 -19.29 2.48
C ARG A 141 -14.90 -18.43 3.03
N LEU A 142 -14.61 -17.52 3.95
CA LEU A 142 -15.60 -16.63 4.55
C LEU A 142 -16.17 -15.65 3.50
N LEU A 143 -15.33 -15.10 2.63
CA LEU A 143 -15.77 -14.23 1.54
C LEU A 143 -16.74 -14.97 0.61
N ALA A 144 -16.43 -16.22 0.26
CA ALA A 144 -17.30 -17.05 -0.56
C ALA A 144 -18.65 -17.32 0.14
N GLN A 145 -18.64 -17.59 1.45
CA GLN A 145 -19.86 -17.79 2.24
C GLN A 145 -20.70 -16.52 2.33
N VAL A 146 -20.07 -15.36 2.57
CA VAL A 146 -20.77 -14.06 2.60
C VAL A 146 -21.43 -13.77 1.26
N LEU A 147 -20.73 -13.97 0.14
CA LEU A 147 -21.32 -13.78 -1.19
C LEU A 147 -22.47 -14.76 -1.48
N ALA A 148 -22.37 -16.01 -1.02
CA ALA A 148 -23.44 -16.99 -1.17
C ALA A 148 -24.67 -16.61 -0.33
N LEU A 149 -24.47 -16.14 0.90
CA LEU A 149 -25.53 -15.67 1.78
C LEU A 149 -26.19 -14.40 1.24
N ASP A 150 -25.42 -13.43 0.76
CA ASP A 150 -25.92 -12.20 0.15
C ASP A 150 -26.85 -12.50 -1.03
N ARG A 151 -26.40 -13.38 -1.95
CA ARG A 151 -27.22 -13.84 -3.09
C ARG A 151 -28.49 -14.56 -2.64
N LYS A 152 -28.40 -15.39 -1.59
CA LYS A 152 -29.57 -16.10 -1.05
C LYS A 152 -30.57 -15.14 -0.40
N CYS A 153 -30.09 -14.15 0.35
CA CYS A 153 -30.91 -13.11 0.96
C CYS A 153 -31.63 -12.29 -0.12
N GLU A 154 -30.92 -11.83 -1.14
CA GLU A 154 -31.51 -11.08 -2.27
C GLU A 154 -32.56 -11.92 -3.02
N ASP A 155 -32.30 -13.20 -3.27
CA ASP A 155 -33.25 -14.10 -3.93
C ASP A 155 -34.52 -14.37 -3.08
N LEU A 156 -34.36 -14.59 -1.77
CA LEU A 156 -35.49 -14.74 -0.84
C LEU A 156 -36.32 -13.46 -0.72
N GLU A 157 -35.65 -12.32 -0.61
CA GLU A 157 -36.31 -11.01 -0.55
C GLU A 157 -37.05 -10.71 -1.86
N SER A 158 -36.41 -10.93 -3.01
CA SER A 158 -37.02 -10.79 -4.33
C SER A 158 -38.27 -11.67 -4.46
N ARG A 159 -38.20 -12.95 -4.08
CA ARG A 159 -39.34 -13.87 -4.11
C ARG A 159 -40.49 -13.42 -3.22
N SER A 160 -40.18 -12.95 -2.01
CA SER A 160 -41.16 -12.44 -1.06
C SER A 160 -41.93 -11.22 -1.61
N ARG A 161 -41.27 -10.40 -2.43
CA ARG A 161 -41.85 -9.19 -3.03
C ARG A 161 -42.52 -9.38 -4.39
N ARG A 162 -42.53 -10.57 -4.99
CA ARG A 162 -43.10 -10.80 -6.35
C ARG A 162 -44.58 -10.41 -6.49
N ASN A 163 -45.34 -10.56 -5.42
CA ASN A 163 -46.76 -10.20 -5.40
C ASN A 163 -47.01 -8.78 -4.88
N ASN A 164 -45.95 -8.01 -4.63
CA ASN A 164 -46.05 -6.64 -4.16
C ASN A 164 -46.01 -5.67 -5.34
N ILE A 165 -46.91 -4.68 -5.28
CA ILE A 165 -46.90 -3.52 -6.16
C ILE A 165 -46.57 -2.26 -5.36
N ARG A 166 -45.87 -1.34 -6.01
CA ARG A 166 -45.50 -0.04 -5.47
C ARG A 166 -46.28 1.05 -6.18
N ILE A 167 -47.15 1.74 -5.44
CA ILE A 167 -48.01 2.81 -5.93
C ILE A 167 -47.38 4.15 -5.54
N ILE A 168 -47.12 5.01 -6.53
CA ILE A 168 -46.46 6.31 -6.37
C ILE A 168 -47.41 7.41 -6.81
N GLY A 169 -47.45 8.52 -6.05
CA GLY A 169 -48.22 9.72 -6.42
C GLY A 169 -49.58 9.85 -5.74
N LEU A 170 -49.95 8.92 -4.84
CA LEU A 170 -51.20 9.02 -4.07
C LEU A 170 -51.03 9.98 -2.87
N PRO A 171 -51.82 11.07 -2.75
CA PRO A 171 -51.69 12.08 -1.69
C PRO A 171 -51.73 11.51 -0.28
N GLU A 172 -50.98 12.10 0.65
CA GLU A 172 -50.93 11.69 2.08
C GLU A 172 -52.22 12.01 2.84
N GLU A 173 -52.98 13.00 2.39
CA GLU A 173 -54.19 13.51 3.06
C GLU A 173 -55.42 12.60 2.88
N ARG A 174 -55.33 11.59 2.02
CA ARG A 174 -56.44 10.73 1.60
C ARG A 174 -56.82 9.63 2.61
N GLY A 175 -56.81 9.95 3.90
CA GLY A 175 -57.18 9.03 4.98
C GLY A 175 -56.23 7.83 5.17
N PRO A 176 -56.55 6.91 6.09
CA PRO A 176 -55.79 5.69 6.29
C PRO A 176 -55.84 4.80 5.04
N VAL A 177 -54.69 4.27 4.63
CA VAL A 177 -54.61 3.38 3.47
C VAL A 177 -55.13 2.00 3.88
N SER A 178 -56.36 1.66 3.48
CA SER A 178 -56.95 0.34 3.69
C SER A 178 -56.86 -0.54 2.44
N ALA A 179 -56.91 -1.86 2.64
CA ALA A 179 -56.89 -2.84 1.55
C ALA A 179 -58.05 -2.62 0.57
N ASP A 180 -59.26 -2.37 1.09
CA ASP A 180 -60.46 -2.13 0.29
C ASP A 180 -60.33 -0.88 -0.57
N THR A 181 -59.82 0.22 0.00
CA THR A 181 -59.62 1.48 -0.74
C THR A 181 -58.66 1.30 -1.91
N ILE A 182 -57.58 0.53 -1.73
CA ILE A 182 -56.65 0.24 -2.81
C ILE A 182 -57.24 -0.75 -3.82
N SER A 183 -58.02 -1.73 -3.38
CA SER A 183 -58.70 -2.66 -4.26
C SER A 183 -59.65 -1.93 -5.23
N THR A 184 -60.55 -1.11 -4.70
CA THR A 184 -61.47 -0.27 -5.49
C THR A 184 -60.71 0.68 -6.40
N LEU A 185 -59.66 1.34 -5.88
CA LEU A 185 -58.81 2.22 -6.68
C LEU A 185 -58.22 1.48 -7.89
N LEU A 186 -57.66 0.29 -7.70
CA LEU A 186 -57.05 -0.49 -8.78
C LEU A 186 -58.08 -0.93 -9.82
N LYS A 187 -59.26 -1.33 -9.38
CA LYS A 187 -60.37 -1.70 -10.27
C LYS A 187 -60.79 -0.53 -11.14
N ASP A 188 -61.07 0.63 -10.54
CA ASP A 188 -61.53 1.82 -11.26
C ASP A 188 -60.45 2.38 -12.20
N THR A 189 -59.20 2.37 -11.75
CA THR A 189 -58.05 2.91 -12.50
C THR A 189 -57.75 2.09 -13.75
N PHE A 190 -57.86 0.76 -13.69
CA PHE A 190 -57.48 -0.14 -14.79
C PHE A 190 -58.66 -0.84 -15.48
N GLY A 191 -59.89 -0.54 -15.08
CA GLY A 191 -61.10 -1.17 -15.60
C GLY A 191 -61.07 -2.69 -15.42
N LEU A 192 -60.79 -3.15 -14.21
CA LEU A 192 -60.78 -4.59 -13.90
C LEU A 192 -62.22 -5.09 -13.74
N GLU A 193 -62.50 -6.32 -14.19
CA GLU A 193 -63.83 -6.92 -14.06
C GLU A 193 -64.18 -7.22 -12.59
N LYS A 194 -63.17 -7.60 -11.81
CA LYS A 194 -63.28 -7.94 -10.39
C LYS A 194 -62.33 -7.09 -9.55
N ASP A 195 -62.74 -6.82 -8.31
CA ASP A 195 -61.90 -6.21 -7.28
C ASP A 195 -60.70 -7.13 -6.94
N PRO A 196 -59.45 -6.68 -7.13
CA PRO A 196 -58.29 -7.49 -6.81
C PRO A 196 -58.16 -7.66 -5.29
N VAL A 197 -57.88 -8.89 -4.84
CA VAL A 197 -57.74 -9.18 -3.41
C VAL A 197 -56.38 -8.67 -2.91
N VAL A 198 -56.42 -7.70 -1.99
CA VAL A 198 -55.23 -7.08 -1.37
C VAL A 198 -55.06 -7.66 0.03
N ASP A 199 -53.96 -8.38 0.28
CA ASP A 199 -53.68 -9.00 1.59
C ASP A 199 -53.27 -7.95 2.62
N ARG A 200 -52.33 -7.07 2.25
CA ARG A 200 -51.73 -6.08 3.14
C ARG A 200 -51.36 -4.83 2.36
N VAL A 201 -51.54 -3.69 3.00
CA VAL A 201 -51.14 -2.40 2.45
C VAL A 201 -50.56 -1.50 3.53
N HIS A 202 -49.52 -0.76 3.17
CA HIS A 202 -48.94 0.25 4.04
C HIS A 202 -48.21 1.31 3.21
N ARG A 203 -48.05 2.50 3.78
CA ARG A 203 -47.08 3.48 3.25
C ARG A 203 -45.68 3.07 3.64
N SER A 204 -44.69 3.41 2.82
CA SER A 204 -43.29 3.20 3.16
C SER A 204 -42.95 3.87 4.50
N LEU A 205 -42.05 3.26 5.27
CA LEU A 205 -41.66 3.70 6.62
C LEU A 205 -40.83 5.01 6.64
N GLN A 206 -40.81 5.76 5.54
CA GLN A 206 -40.18 7.08 5.48
C GLN A 206 -40.94 8.08 6.35
N ALA A 207 -40.22 9.10 6.86
CA ALA A 207 -40.82 10.22 7.57
C ALA A 207 -41.88 10.90 6.69
N LYS A 208 -42.97 11.38 7.33
CA LYS A 208 -44.07 12.03 6.59
C LYS A 208 -43.51 13.28 5.87
N PRO A 209 -43.71 13.41 4.55
CA PRO A 209 -43.22 14.55 3.79
C PRO A 209 -43.97 15.82 4.19
N LYS A 210 -43.30 16.98 4.04
CA LYS A 210 -43.94 18.29 4.25
C LYS A 210 -44.98 18.57 3.14
N PRO A 211 -45.97 19.45 3.37
CA PRO A 211 -46.88 19.89 2.31
C PRO A 211 -46.11 20.35 1.07
N GLY A 212 -46.54 19.89 -0.11
CA GLY A 212 -45.87 20.17 -1.40
C GLY A 212 -44.69 19.26 -1.75
N GLN A 213 -44.21 18.41 -0.84
CA GLN A 213 -43.22 17.38 -1.18
C GLN A 213 -43.90 16.12 -1.73
N ARG A 214 -43.12 15.25 -2.38
CA ARG A 214 -43.62 14.02 -3.00
C ARG A 214 -44.22 13.07 -1.94
N PRO A 215 -45.46 12.58 -2.12
CA PRO A 215 -46.08 11.62 -1.20
C PRO A 215 -45.27 10.32 -1.06
N ARG A 216 -45.32 9.68 0.11
CA ARG A 216 -44.65 8.38 0.30
C ARG A 216 -45.30 7.30 -0.56
N PRO A 217 -44.49 6.45 -1.21
CA PRO A 217 -45.00 5.31 -1.93
C PRO A 217 -45.79 4.36 -1.02
N ILE A 218 -46.86 3.79 -1.57
CA ILE A 218 -47.63 2.74 -0.94
C ILE A 218 -47.13 1.40 -1.47
N ILE A 219 -46.96 0.44 -0.58
CA ILE A 219 -46.64 -0.96 -0.91
C ILE A 219 -47.90 -1.77 -0.61
N ALA A 220 -48.44 -2.42 -1.64
CA ALA A 220 -49.60 -3.29 -1.53
C ALA A 220 -49.23 -4.70 -1.98
N ARG A 221 -49.57 -5.71 -1.17
CA ARG A 221 -49.41 -7.12 -1.50
C ARG A 221 -50.72 -7.67 -2.03
N LEU A 222 -50.68 -8.21 -3.24
CA LEU A 222 -51.82 -8.87 -3.87
C LEU A 222 -51.81 -10.37 -3.54
N HIS A 223 -53.00 -10.93 -3.35
CA HIS A 223 -53.14 -12.35 -3.04
C HIS A 223 -52.75 -13.22 -4.25
N TYR A 224 -53.31 -12.90 -5.43
CA TYR A 224 -53.09 -13.66 -6.65
C TYR A 224 -52.02 -13.03 -7.54
N TYR A 225 -51.08 -13.85 -7.99
CA TYR A 225 -50.00 -13.42 -8.88
C TYR A 225 -50.52 -12.94 -10.25
N LEU A 226 -51.58 -13.59 -10.78
CA LEU A 226 -52.14 -13.23 -12.08
C LEU A 226 -52.72 -11.81 -12.08
N ASP A 227 -53.43 -11.43 -11.01
CA ASP A 227 -53.95 -10.08 -10.82
C ASP A 227 -52.79 -9.06 -10.77
N CYS A 228 -51.72 -9.39 -10.03
CA CYS A 228 -50.52 -8.55 -9.97
C CYS A 228 -49.88 -8.36 -11.35
N ALA A 229 -49.69 -9.44 -12.10
CA ALA A 229 -49.12 -9.40 -13.44
C ALA A 229 -49.98 -8.60 -14.41
N ASP A 230 -51.32 -8.74 -14.33
CA ASP A 230 -52.26 -8.01 -15.17
C ASP A 230 -52.24 -6.50 -14.88
N ILE A 231 -52.32 -6.13 -13.61
CA ILE A 231 -52.26 -4.73 -13.16
C ILE A 231 -50.94 -4.09 -13.60
N LEU A 232 -49.81 -4.77 -13.40
CA LEU A 232 -48.50 -4.27 -13.83
C LEU A 232 -48.39 -4.14 -15.36
N ARG A 233 -49.03 -5.03 -16.11
CA ARG A 233 -49.09 -4.96 -17.58
C ARG A 233 -49.89 -3.74 -18.04
N ARG A 234 -51.07 -3.51 -17.47
CA ARG A 234 -51.92 -2.34 -17.77
C ARG A 234 -51.25 -1.04 -17.33
N ALA A 235 -50.62 -1.02 -16.16
CA ALA A 235 -49.85 0.12 -15.66
C ALA A 235 -48.69 0.50 -16.59
N ARG A 236 -47.98 -0.47 -17.17
CA ARG A 236 -46.94 -0.20 -18.18
C ARG A 236 -47.49 0.40 -19.47
N ALA A 237 -48.67 -0.04 -19.90
CA ALA A 237 -49.32 0.48 -21.12
C ALA A 237 -49.82 1.91 -20.94
N GLN A 238 -50.44 2.22 -19.79
CA GLN A 238 -51.01 3.55 -19.51
C GLN A 238 -49.97 4.55 -18.99
N GLN A 239 -48.88 4.08 -18.36
CA GLN A 239 -47.76 4.83 -17.73
C GLN A 239 -48.13 5.78 -16.59
N ARG A 240 -49.12 6.66 -16.79
CA ARG A 240 -49.55 7.70 -15.86
C ARG A 240 -51.08 7.74 -15.84
N VAL A 241 -51.67 7.29 -14.75
CA VAL A 241 -53.14 7.29 -14.59
C VAL A 241 -53.56 8.45 -13.70
N LYS A 242 -54.63 9.15 -14.09
CA LYS A 242 -55.18 10.25 -13.29
C LYS A 242 -56.21 9.68 -12.31
N VAL A 243 -56.01 9.97 -11.02
CA VAL A 243 -56.91 9.60 -9.92
C VAL A 243 -57.29 10.88 -9.20
N GLY A 244 -58.46 11.42 -9.53
CA GLY A 244 -58.81 12.81 -9.17
C GLY A 244 -57.78 13.78 -9.76
N ASP A 245 -57.26 14.69 -8.92
CA ASP A 245 -56.25 15.67 -9.33
C ASP A 245 -54.80 15.13 -9.32
N SER A 246 -54.61 13.88 -8.89
CA SER A 246 -53.29 13.29 -8.72
C SER A 246 -52.93 12.34 -9.86
N THR A 247 -51.65 12.35 -10.26
CA THR A 247 -51.13 11.33 -11.18
C THR A 247 -50.52 10.18 -10.40
N VAL A 248 -51.04 8.98 -10.63
CA VAL A 248 -50.59 7.75 -10.01
C VAL A 248 -49.81 6.89 -11.03
N SER A 249 -48.69 6.34 -10.57
CA SER A 249 -47.90 5.37 -11.32
C SER A 249 -47.66 4.14 -10.46
N ILE A 250 -47.73 2.96 -11.08
CA ILE A 250 -47.58 1.66 -10.40
C ILE A 250 -46.40 0.91 -10.99
N PHE A 251 -45.55 0.40 -10.09
CA PHE A 251 -44.34 -0.33 -10.43
C PHE A 251 -44.26 -1.64 -9.65
N PRO A 252 -43.49 -2.64 -10.12
CA PRO A 252 -43.12 -3.78 -9.29
C PRO A 252 -42.33 -3.31 -8.06
N ASP A 253 -42.50 -3.96 -6.91
CA ASP A 253 -41.71 -3.70 -5.70
C ASP A 253 -40.40 -4.50 -5.72
N PHE A 254 -39.39 -4.01 -6.44
CA PHE A 254 -38.08 -4.65 -6.46
C PHE A 254 -37.28 -4.37 -5.19
N THR A 255 -36.32 -5.26 -4.89
CA THR A 255 -35.32 -5.03 -3.83
C THR A 255 -34.49 -3.78 -4.14
N PRO A 256 -33.82 -3.18 -3.13
CA PRO A 256 -32.94 -2.03 -3.37
C PRO A 256 -31.80 -2.33 -4.36
N GLN A 257 -31.21 -3.51 -4.28
CA GLN A 257 -30.13 -3.93 -5.17
C GLN A 257 -30.61 -4.06 -6.61
N THR A 258 -31.74 -4.75 -6.83
CA THR A 258 -32.36 -4.88 -8.15
C THR A 258 -32.79 -3.51 -8.69
N THR A 259 -33.35 -2.64 -7.85
CA THR A 259 -33.73 -1.27 -8.24
C THR A 259 -32.52 -0.45 -8.68
N LYS A 260 -31.41 -0.52 -7.95
CA LYS A 260 -30.15 0.16 -8.29
C LYS A 260 -29.56 -0.37 -9.60
N ALA A 261 -29.54 -1.70 -9.77
CA ALA A 261 -29.07 -2.34 -10.98
C ALA A 261 -29.94 -1.96 -12.19
N CYS A 262 -31.26 -1.95 -12.04
CA CYS A 262 -32.18 -1.46 -13.07
C CYS A 262 -31.93 0.00 -13.43
N ALA A 263 -31.72 0.85 -12.41
CA ALA A 263 -31.49 2.28 -12.61
C ALA A 263 -30.18 2.59 -13.35
N ALA A 264 -29.16 1.73 -13.22
CA ALA A 264 -27.90 1.86 -13.95
C ALA A 264 -28.11 1.84 -15.48
N PHE A 265 -29.13 1.14 -15.97
CA PHE A 265 -29.46 1.10 -17.40
C PHE A 265 -30.34 2.27 -17.87
N ASN A 266 -30.72 3.22 -17.01
CA ASN A 266 -31.62 4.31 -17.39
C ASN A 266 -31.07 5.18 -18.53
N ASP A 267 -29.77 5.49 -18.50
CA ASP A 267 -29.13 6.31 -19.53
C ASP A 267 -29.05 5.58 -20.87
N VAL A 268 -28.66 4.30 -20.84
CA VAL A 268 -28.67 3.40 -22.01
C VAL A 268 -30.07 3.30 -22.60
N ARG A 269 -31.09 3.10 -21.76
CA ARG A 269 -32.50 3.04 -22.18
C ARG A 269 -33.01 4.37 -22.72
N ARG A 270 -32.45 5.51 -22.32
CA ARG A 270 -32.79 6.82 -22.90
C ARG A 270 -32.26 6.91 -24.33
N GLN A 271 -30.98 6.60 -24.53
CA GLN A 271 -30.35 6.61 -25.86
C GLN A 271 -30.99 5.60 -26.82
N LEU A 272 -31.37 4.41 -26.35
CA LEU A 272 -32.04 3.40 -27.18
C LEU A 272 -33.43 3.84 -27.70
N ARG A 273 -34.07 4.87 -27.11
CA ARG A 273 -35.32 5.43 -27.64
C ARG A 273 -35.11 6.30 -28.87
N GLU A 274 -33.90 6.84 -29.03
CA GLU A 274 -33.55 7.73 -30.15
C GLU A 274 -33.14 6.93 -31.39
N VAL A 275 -32.84 5.63 -31.24
CA VAL A 275 -32.44 4.75 -32.33
C VAL A 275 -33.69 4.14 -32.99
N PRO A 276 -33.87 4.31 -34.32
CA PRO A 276 -35.00 3.71 -35.04
C PRO A 276 -34.91 2.19 -35.10
N ASP A 277 -36.05 1.52 -35.24
CA ASP A 277 -36.20 0.07 -35.42
C ASP A 277 -35.59 -0.82 -34.31
N ILE A 278 -35.46 -0.27 -33.10
CA ILE A 278 -35.02 -1.01 -31.91
C ILE A 278 -36.18 -1.18 -30.92
N ARG A 279 -36.36 -2.43 -30.48
CA ARG A 279 -37.18 -2.77 -29.31
C ARG A 279 -36.27 -3.10 -28.16
N PHE A 280 -36.54 -2.57 -26.97
CA PHE A 280 -35.78 -2.92 -25.78
C PHE A 280 -36.68 -3.12 -24.56
N GLY A 281 -36.21 -3.94 -23.63
CA GLY A 281 -36.89 -4.23 -22.38
C GLY A 281 -35.89 -4.53 -21.27
N LEU A 282 -36.28 -4.28 -20.04
CA LEU A 282 -35.48 -4.65 -18.87
C LEU A 282 -36.18 -5.81 -18.18
N LEU A 283 -35.53 -6.96 -18.15
CA LEU A 283 -36.01 -8.18 -17.53
C LEU A 283 -35.49 -8.26 -16.08
N HIS A 284 -36.28 -8.88 -15.22
CA HIS A 284 -35.87 -9.17 -13.84
C HIS A 284 -34.70 -10.19 -13.82
N PRO A 285 -33.72 -10.05 -12.92
CA PRO A 285 -33.53 -8.94 -11.98
C PRO A 285 -33.07 -7.64 -12.67
N ALA A 286 -32.06 -7.67 -13.54
CA ALA A 286 -31.59 -6.47 -14.24
C ALA A 286 -30.87 -6.81 -15.55
N HIS A 287 -31.56 -7.53 -16.45
CA HIS A 287 -31.02 -7.87 -17.77
C HIS A 287 -31.63 -6.95 -18.84
N LEU A 288 -30.80 -6.17 -19.51
CA LEU A 288 -31.25 -5.33 -20.61
C LEU A 288 -31.32 -6.17 -21.89
N ARG A 289 -32.51 -6.36 -22.42
CA ARG A 289 -32.76 -7.02 -23.70
C ARG A 289 -32.94 -5.98 -24.79
N ILE A 290 -32.17 -6.10 -25.86
CA ILE A 290 -32.24 -5.24 -27.05
C ILE A 290 -32.48 -6.12 -28.26
N THR A 291 -33.49 -5.78 -29.05
CA THR A 291 -33.90 -6.48 -30.26
C THR A 291 -33.86 -5.50 -31.43
N ARG A 292 -33.11 -5.84 -32.49
CA ARG A 292 -33.07 -5.10 -33.76
C ARG A 292 -33.38 -6.06 -34.89
N GLY A 293 -34.51 -5.86 -35.56
CA GLY A 293 -35.09 -6.88 -36.45
C GLY A 293 -35.32 -8.19 -35.69
N ASP A 294 -34.74 -9.28 -36.20
CA ASP A 294 -34.87 -10.63 -35.61
C ASP A 294 -33.76 -10.96 -34.59
N VAL A 295 -32.73 -10.11 -34.48
CA VAL A 295 -31.61 -10.38 -33.58
C VAL A 295 -31.89 -9.77 -32.21
N THR A 296 -31.96 -10.64 -31.21
CA THR A 296 -32.11 -10.25 -29.80
C THR A 296 -30.83 -10.53 -29.03
N ARG A 297 -30.39 -9.56 -28.22
CA ARG A 297 -29.24 -9.70 -27.31
C ARG A 297 -29.63 -9.26 -25.92
N GLU A 298 -29.08 -9.94 -24.92
CA GLU A 298 -29.29 -9.64 -23.51
C GLU A 298 -27.97 -9.26 -22.85
N PHE A 299 -28.02 -8.23 -22.00
CA PHE A 299 -26.85 -7.66 -21.34
C PHE A 299 -27.09 -7.63 -19.83
N THR A 300 -26.15 -8.21 -19.08
CA THR A 300 -26.13 -8.17 -17.61
C THR A 300 -25.25 -7.04 -17.10
N SER A 301 -24.22 -6.65 -17.87
CA SER A 301 -23.30 -5.57 -17.52
C SER A 301 -23.64 -4.28 -18.25
N LEU A 302 -23.58 -3.15 -17.53
CA LEU A 302 -23.70 -1.82 -18.12
C LEU A 302 -22.59 -1.54 -19.14
N VAL A 303 -21.38 -2.05 -18.90
CA VAL A 303 -20.22 -1.84 -19.77
C VAL A 303 -20.44 -2.48 -21.13
N GLU A 304 -20.96 -3.71 -21.16
CA GLU A 304 -21.27 -4.42 -22.40
C GLU A 304 -22.43 -3.75 -23.16
N ALA A 305 -23.47 -3.34 -22.44
CA ALA A 305 -24.63 -2.66 -23.04
C ALA A 305 -24.24 -1.31 -23.67
N THR A 306 -23.39 -0.53 -23.01
CA THR A 306 -22.89 0.76 -23.52
C THR A 306 -21.96 0.58 -24.70
N ALA A 307 -21.07 -0.43 -24.67
CA ALA A 307 -20.23 -0.78 -25.81
C ALA A 307 -21.08 -1.15 -27.03
N PHE A 308 -22.13 -1.98 -26.84
CA PHE A 308 -23.05 -2.33 -27.90
C PHE A 308 -23.80 -1.11 -28.46
N LEU A 309 -24.29 -0.21 -27.60
CA LEU A 309 -24.97 1.01 -28.01
C LEU A 309 -24.12 1.87 -28.96
N LYS A 310 -22.82 2.02 -28.70
CA LYS A 310 -21.90 2.77 -29.58
C LYS A 310 -21.85 2.16 -30.98
N THR A 311 -21.87 0.83 -31.09
CA THR A 311 -21.90 0.15 -32.40
C THR A 311 -23.19 0.40 -33.18
N LEU A 312 -24.28 0.76 -32.50
CA LEU A 312 -25.56 1.10 -33.12
C LEU A 312 -25.61 2.55 -33.60
N GLN A 313 -24.83 3.46 -33.00
CA GLN A 313 -24.77 4.87 -33.35
C GLN A 313 -23.72 5.21 -34.43
N THR A 314 -22.80 4.29 -34.73
CA THR A 314 -21.70 4.52 -35.69
C THR A 314 -22.06 4.11 -37.13
N LYS A 315 -23.33 3.86 -37.42
CA LYS A 315 -23.86 3.57 -38.76
C LYS A 315 -25.07 4.45 -39.02
#